data_AF-A0A5D0MLD4-F1
#
_entry.id   AF-A0A5D0MLD4-F1
#
_cell.length_a   1.000
_cell.length_b   1.000
_cell.length_c   1.000
_cell.angle_alpha   90.00
_cell.angle_beta   90.00
_cell.angle_gamma   90.00
#
_symmetry.space_group_name_H-M   'P 1'
#
loop_
_entity.id
_entity.type
_entity.pdbx_description
1 polymer ?
#
loop_
_entity_poly.entity_id
_entity_poly.type
_entity_poly.pdbx_seq_one_letter_code
_entity_poly.pdbx_strand_id
1 'polypeptide(L)'
;MHMADALISVPVGVTFWGISGVAASYASSRLKKELDEEKIIPLMGVAGAFVFALQMVNFAIPGTGSSGHFAGGFLLALLLGRHAAFLVMSSVLLVQALFFADGGLLALGCNIFNLAFIPSYIVYPLFRNIIDKNESKTAIWSGAFLSLCLGAVMVSMQTGISGIAELPFSKMLLLMLGVHLLIAVIEGVITVGSYIFIKRYSLQTELNNEKRKLKPYFSILSVSLIIAAVFSLFASSKPDGLEWSVYNIMGGAEEPHSLTGYFHNLLAYVQEKIAFLPDYSFAGGSGQWGTSVAGIVGAIIVIILASSLGYIIRKANKN
;
A
#
# COMPACT_ATOMS: atom_id res chain seq x y z
N MET A 1 -6.81 3.26 4.35
CA MET A 1 -6.45 2.73 5.70
C MET A 1 -5.06 3.13 6.18
N HIS A 2 -4.43 4.13 5.55
CA HIS A 2 -3.14 4.63 6.00
C HIS A 2 -3.33 5.38 7.31
N MET A 3 -2.68 4.91 8.36
CA MET A 3 -2.76 5.54 9.67
C MET A 3 -2.02 6.87 9.64
N ALA A 4 -2.70 7.91 10.11
CA ALA A 4 -2.11 9.21 10.42
C ALA A 4 -1.38 9.17 11.77
N ASP A 5 -0.44 10.11 11.98
CA ASP A 5 0.32 10.20 13.23
C ASP A 5 -0.58 10.48 14.43
N ALA A 6 -1.71 11.16 14.24
CA ALA A 6 -2.71 11.42 15.28
C ALA A 6 -3.37 10.14 15.85
N LEU A 7 -3.24 9.00 15.18
CA LEU A 7 -3.87 7.73 15.60
C LEU A 7 -2.92 6.79 16.37
N ILE A 8 -1.65 7.17 16.53
CA ILE A 8 -0.60 6.31 17.05
C ILE A 8 0.22 7.02 18.11
N SER A 9 0.37 6.44 19.29
CA SER A 9 1.26 6.99 20.31
C SER A 9 2.73 6.77 19.95
N VAL A 10 3.62 7.64 20.42
CA VAL A 10 5.07 7.54 20.14
C VAL A 10 5.65 6.15 20.46
N PRO A 11 5.35 5.52 21.61
CA PRO A 11 5.86 4.18 21.89
C PRO A 11 5.39 3.12 20.87
N VAL A 12 4.13 3.18 20.43
CA VAL A 12 3.59 2.25 19.44
C VAL A 12 4.23 2.49 18.07
N GLY A 13 4.31 3.75 17.62
CA GLY A 13 4.94 4.11 16.35
C GLY A 13 6.39 3.64 16.26
N VAL A 14 7.20 3.96 17.28
CA VAL A 14 8.61 3.54 17.36
C VAL A 14 8.75 2.02 17.42
N THR A 15 7.86 1.33 18.15
CA THR A 15 7.86 -0.14 18.21
C THR A 15 7.64 -0.74 16.82
N PHE A 16 6.66 -0.24 16.07
CA PHE A 16 6.39 -0.73 14.73
C PHE A 16 7.41 -0.29 13.69
N TRP A 17 8.09 0.85 13.87
CA TRP A 17 9.32 1.15 13.10
C TRP A 17 10.37 0.06 13.29
N GLY A 18 10.62 -0.35 14.53
CA GLY A 18 11.55 -1.43 14.85
C GLY A 18 11.16 -2.76 14.20
N ILE A 19 9.89 -3.18 14.38
CA ILE A 19 9.37 -4.44 13.81
C ILE A 19 9.48 -4.44 12.29
N SER A 20 8.98 -3.39 11.63
CA SER A 20 8.99 -3.28 10.17
C SER A 20 10.40 -3.13 9.62
N GLY A 21 11.31 -2.43 10.32
CA GLY A 21 12.72 -2.31 9.96
C GLY A 21 13.49 -3.63 10.05
N VAL A 22 13.23 -4.45 11.08
CA VAL A 22 13.77 -5.80 11.19
C VAL A 22 13.22 -6.69 10.07
N ALA A 23 11.92 -6.62 9.79
CA ALA A 23 11.31 -7.36 8.69
C ALA A 23 11.89 -6.95 7.32
N ALA A 24 12.18 -5.66 7.10
CA ALA A 24 12.83 -5.15 5.90
C ALA A 24 14.27 -5.63 5.75
N SER A 25 15.02 -5.63 6.85
CA SER A 25 16.39 -6.15 6.88
C SER A 25 16.41 -7.65 6.55
N TYR A 26 15.49 -8.41 7.16
CA TYR A 26 15.30 -9.83 6.87
C TYR A 26 14.90 -10.07 5.40
N ALA A 27 13.89 -9.34 4.90
CA ALA A 27 13.42 -9.42 3.53
C ALA A 27 14.56 -9.14 2.54
N SER A 28 15.35 -8.10 2.78
CA SER A 28 16.49 -7.72 1.95
C SER A 28 17.56 -8.83 1.94
N SER A 29 17.86 -9.41 3.10
CA SER A 29 18.85 -10.51 3.22
C SER A 29 18.41 -11.80 2.51
N ARG A 30 17.10 -12.06 2.46
CA ARG A 30 16.53 -13.23 1.78
C ARG A 30 16.41 -13.00 0.29
N LEU A 31 15.89 -11.84 -0.12
CA LEU A 31 15.81 -11.44 -1.51
C LEU A 31 17.20 -11.48 -2.16
N LYS A 32 18.25 -11.06 -1.44
CA LYS A 32 19.65 -11.18 -1.88
C LYS A 32 19.99 -12.58 -2.43
N LYS A 33 19.48 -13.65 -1.80
CA LYS A 33 19.71 -15.05 -2.20
C LYS A 33 18.78 -15.53 -3.33
N GLU A 34 17.71 -14.79 -3.60
CA GLU A 34 16.69 -15.11 -4.60
C GLU A 34 16.86 -14.29 -5.90
N LEU A 35 17.70 -13.24 -5.88
CA LEU A 35 18.00 -12.36 -7.02
C LEU A 35 19.00 -13.01 -8.01
N ASP A 36 18.65 -14.16 -8.56
CA ASP A 36 19.36 -14.76 -9.72
C ASP A 36 18.71 -14.37 -11.07
N GLU A 37 17.51 -13.78 -11.05
CA GLU A 37 16.78 -13.42 -12.27
C GLU A 37 16.95 -11.94 -12.63
N GLU A 38 17.46 -11.63 -13.84
CA GLU A 38 17.52 -10.25 -14.36
C GLU A 38 16.14 -9.56 -14.47
N LYS A 39 15.06 -10.34 -14.43
CA LYS A 39 13.67 -9.90 -14.67
C LYS A 39 12.95 -9.34 -13.44
N ILE A 40 13.38 -9.67 -12.23
CA ILE A 40 12.62 -9.34 -11.01
C ILE A 40 12.75 -7.85 -10.63
N ILE A 41 13.90 -7.22 -10.88
CA ILE A 41 14.14 -5.81 -10.53
C ILE A 41 13.25 -4.84 -11.35
N PRO A 42 13.13 -4.98 -12.68
CA PRO A 42 12.15 -4.21 -13.44
C PRO A 42 10.71 -4.47 -12.97
N LEU A 43 10.36 -5.73 -12.68
CA LEU A 43 9.02 -6.09 -12.20
C LEU A 43 8.69 -5.42 -10.86
N MET A 44 9.65 -5.34 -9.93
CA MET A 44 9.48 -4.63 -8.66
C MET A 44 9.08 -3.17 -8.88
N GLY A 45 9.73 -2.48 -9.83
CA GLY A 45 9.43 -1.09 -10.17
C GLY A 45 8.04 -0.92 -10.74
N VAL A 46 7.71 -1.64 -11.82
CA VAL A 46 6.41 -1.47 -12.49
C VAL A 46 5.22 -2.01 -11.67
N ALA A 47 5.40 -3.08 -10.91
CA ALA A 47 4.35 -3.58 -10.01
C ALA A 47 4.10 -2.61 -8.84
N GLY A 48 5.16 -2.00 -8.29
CA GLY A 48 5.03 -0.94 -7.31
C GLY A 48 4.25 0.26 -7.85
N ALA A 49 4.63 0.77 -9.04
CA ALA A 49 3.89 1.86 -9.66
C ALA A 49 2.43 1.52 -10.00
N PHE A 50 2.16 0.28 -10.41
CA PHE A 50 0.80 -0.19 -10.65
C PHE A 50 -0.05 -0.16 -9.38
N VAL A 51 0.50 -0.65 -8.27
CA VAL A 51 -0.21 -0.64 -6.98
C VAL A 51 -0.38 0.77 -6.44
N PHE A 52 0.66 1.62 -6.52
CA PHE A 52 0.56 3.04 -6.18
C PHE A 52 -0.54 3.74 -6.99
N ALA A 53 -0.58 3.52 -8.30
CA ALA A 53 -1.62 4.10 -9.16
C ALA A 53 -3.03 3.64 -8.77
N LEU A 54 -3.21 2.37 -8.42
CA LEU A 54 -4.48 1.84 -7.94
C LEU A 54 -4.87 2.38 -6.56
N GLN A 55 -3.91 2.60 -5.66
CA GLN A 55 -4.14 3.19 -4.33
C GLN A 55 -4.65 4.62 -4.41
N MET A 56 -4.29 5.38 -5.45
CA MET A 56 -4.80 6.74 -5.64
C MET A 56 -6.27 6.82 -6.10
N VAL A 57 -6.86 5.70 -6.52
CA VAL A 57 -8.25 5.68 -7.01
C VAL A 57 -9.18 5.28 -5.88
N ASN A 58 -9.65 6.26 -5.12
CA ASN A 58 -10.72 6.07 -4.14
C ASN A 58 -12.04 5.77 -4.87
N PHE A 59 -12.71 4.69 -4.47
CA PHE A 59 -14.07 4.38 -4.92
C PHE A 59 -15.06 4.55 -3.77
N ALA A 60 -16.21 5.17 -4.07
CA ALA A 60 -17.26 5.35 -3.07
C ALA A 60 -17.86 3.99 -2.68
N ILE A 61 -18.09 3.80 -1.38
CA ILE A 61 -18.80 2.62 -0.88
C ILE A 61 -20.28 2.96 -0.78
N PRO A 62 -21.16 2.28 -1.55
CA PRO A 62 -22.58 2.59 -1.55
C PRO A 62 -23.19 2.41 -0.15
N GLY A 63 -24.02 3.37 0.27
CA GLY A 63 -24.79 3.29 1.52
C GLY A 63 -24.04 3.63 2.81
N THR A 64 -22.72 3.81 2.81
CA THR A 64 -21.95 4.14 4.02
C THR A 64 -21.62 5.63 4.14
N GLY A 65 -21.52 6.33 3.02
CA GLY A 65 -20.97 7.70 2.99
C GLY A 65 -19.44 7.74 3.02
N SER A 66 -18.76 6.59 2.98
CA SER A 66 -17.30 6.47 2.91
C SER A 66 -16.79 6.22 1.49
N SER A 67 -15.48 6.24 1.34
CA SER A 67 -14.75 5.65 0.22
C SER A 67 -13.77 4.58 0.71
N GLY A 68 -13.18 3.86 -0.23
CA GLY A 68 -12.04 3.00 0.01
C GLY A 68 -11.15 2.99 -1.22
N HIS A 69 -9.91 2.53 -1.06
CA HIS A 69 -8.99 2.32 -2.17
C HIS A 69 -8.45 0.90 -2.13
N PHE A 70 -7.85 0.50 -3.24
CA PHE A 70 -7.12 -0.75 -3.33
C PHE A 70 -5.90 -0.73 -2.40
N ALA A 71 -5.66 -1.78 -1.61
CA ALA A 71 -4.49 -1.91 -0.76
C ALA A 71 -3.31 -2.57 -1.51
N GLY A 72 -3.56 -3.65 -2.25
CA GLY A 72 -2.62 -4.23 -3.23
C GLY A 72 -1.43 -5.03 -2.70
N GLY A 73 -1.26 -5.14 -1.38
CA GLY A 73 -0.15 -5.90 -0.79
C GLY A 73 -0.16 -7.39 -1.16
N PHE A 74 -1.34 -8.01 -1.20
CA PHE A 74 -1.46 -9.42 -1.58
C PHE A 74 -1.20 -9.63 -3.08
N LEU A 75 -1.63 -8.70 -3.93
CA LEU A 75 -1.31 -8.72 -5.36
C LEU A 75 0.21 -8.67 -5.60
N LEU A 76 0.93 -7.80 -4.89
CA LEU A 76 2.40 -7.77 -4.98
C LEU A 76 2.99 -9.11 -4.55
N ALA A 77 2.50 -9.73 -3.48
CA ALA A 77 2.98 -11.03 -3.01
C ALA A 77 2.78 -12.13 -4.06
N LEU A 78 1.67 -12.11 -4.81
CA LEU A 78 1.42 -13.03 -5.93
C LEU A 78 2.38 -12.82 -7.11
N LEU A 79 2.77 -11.57 -7.39
CA LEU A 79 3.58 -11.22 -8.56
C LEU A 79 5.09 -11.33 -8.29
N LEU A 80 5.53 -11.00 -7.07
CA LEU A 80 6.93 -10.82 -6.70
C LEU A 80 7.43 -11.83 -5.67
N GLY A 81 6.52 -12.58 -5.04
CA GLY A 81 6.83 -13.36 -3.84
C GLY A 81 7.00 -12.50 -2.59
N ARG A 82 7.08 -13.16 -1.43
CA ARG A 82 6.97 -12.51 -0.10
C ARG A 82 7.99 -11.39 0.15
N HIS A 83 9.26 -11.62 -0.21
CA HIS A 83 10.36 -10.72 0.19
C HIS A 83 10.36 -9.45 -0.67
N ALA A 84 10.29 -9.61 -1.98
CA ALA A 84 10.21 -8.47 -2.90
C ALA A 84 8.90 -7.70 -2.74
N ALA A 85 7.76 -8.38 -2.56
CA ALA A 85 6.48 -7.69 -2.33
C ALA A 85 6.49 -6.82 -1.07
N PHE A 86 7.02 -7.34 0.03
CA PHE A 86 7.16 -6.59 1.27
C PHE A 86 7.98 -5.31 1.06
N LEU A 87 9.13 -5.41 0.38
CA LEU A 87 10.03 -4.28 0.13
C LEU A 87 9.43 -3.25 -0.86
N VAL A 88 8.72 -3.73 -1.90
CA VAL A 88 8.04 -2.86 -2.86
C VAL A 88 6.90 -2.11 -2.18
N MET A 89 6.05 -2.79 -1.42
CA MET A 89 4.97 -2.11 -0.69
C MET A 89 5.53 -1.15 0.37
N SER A 90 6.61 -1.51 1.07
CA SER A 90 7.27 -0.59 2.00
C SER A 90 7.79 0.66 1.29
N SER A 91 8.30 0.52 0.07
CA SER A 91 8.77 1.65 -0.76
C SER A 91 7.62 2.54 -1.19
N VAL A 92 6.48 1.95 -1.56
CA VAL A 92 5.24 2.66 -1.92
C VAL A 92 4.75 3.50 -0.75
N LEU A 93 4.63 2.90 0.45
CA LEU A 93 4.17 3.59 1.66
C LEU A 93 5.15 4.69 2.12
N LEU A 94 6.45 4.47 1.96
CA LEU A 94 7.46 5.49 2.24
C LEU A 94 7.29 6.71 1.31
N VAL A 95 7.05 6.46 0.01
CA VAL A 95 6.78 7.52 -0.97
C VAL A 95 5.50 8.28 -0.63
N GLN A 96 4.42 7.57 -0.29
CA GLN A 96 3.14 8.17 0.14
C GLN A 96 3.33 9.08 1.35
N ALA A 97 3.95 8.57 2.41
CA ALA A 97 4.15 9.34 3.64
C ALA A 97 5.08 10.55 3.42
N LEU A 98 6.19 10.41 2.69
CA LEU A 98 7.16 11.50 2.52
C LEU A 98 6.69 12.59 1.56
N PHE A 99 6.12 12.21 0.41
CA PHE A 99 5.91 13.14 -0.70
C PHE A 99 4.46 13.59 -0.85
N PHE A 100 3.51 12.76 -0.38
CA PHE A 100 2.08 12.98 -0.54
C PHE A 100 1.36 13.21 0.79
N ALA A 101 2.05 13.11 1.93
CA ALA A 101 1.44 13.17 3.26
C ALA A 101 0.27 12.17 3.46
N ASP A 102 0.17 11.13 2.63
CA ASP A 102 -0.82 10.05 2.76
C ASP A 102 -0.29 9.01 3.76
N GLY A 103 -0.77 9.12 5.00
CA GLY A 103 -0.23 8.42 6.15
C GLY A 103 0.89 9.19 6.85
N GLY A 104 1.01 8.97 8.15
CA GLY A 104 1.96 9.70 8.99
C GLY A 104 3.35 9.06 9.06
N LEU A 105 4.37 9.86 9.39
CA LEU A 105 5.75 9.37 9.53
C LEU A 105 5.91 8.49 10.77
N LEU A 106 5.36 8.89 11.92
CA LEU A 106 5.33 8.06 13.14
C LEU A 106 4.58 6.75 12.90
N ALA A 107 3.47 6.83 12.17
CA ALA A 107 2.63 5.70 11.83
C ALA A 107 3.19 4.82 10.69
N LEU A 108 4.27 5.25 10.00
CA LEU A 108 4.83 4.54 8.84
C LEU A 108 5.14 3.06 9.14
N GLY A 109 5.68 2.76 10.33
CA GLY A 109 5.97 1.38 10.73
C GLY A 109 4.70 0.53 10.85
N CYS A 110 3.62 1.11 11.38
CA CYS A 110 2.31 0.48 11.49
C CYS A 110 1.74 0.23 10.08
N ASN A 111 1.82 1.23 9.21
CA ASN A 111 1.37 1.14 7.83
C ASN A 111 2.12 0.02 7.07
N ILE A 112 3.45 -0.03 7.18
CA ILE A 112 4.27 -1.11 6.58
C ILE A 112 3.86 -2.47 7.14
N PHE A 113 3.61 -2.58 8.44
CA PHE A 113 3.16 -3.83 9.02
C PHE A 113 1.80 -4.28 8.45
N ASN A 114 0.83 -3.37 8.43
CA ASN A 114 -0.54 -3.68 8.03
C ASN A 114 -0.65 -3.98 6.52
N LEU A 115 0.03 -3.20 5.69
CA LEU A 115 -0.13 -3.21 4.23
C LEU A 115 0.95 -4.02 3.51
N ALA A 116 2.13 -4.21 4.10
CA ALA A 116 3.22 -4.98 3.51
C ALA A 116 3.44 -6.32 4.24
N PHE A 117 3.60 -6.30 5.56
CA PHE A 117 3.97 -7.49 6.33
C PHE A 117 2.85 -8.54 6.36
N ILE A 118 1.64 -8.15 6.76
CA ILE A 118 0.48 -9.05 6.83
C ILE A 118 0.23 -9.77 5.50
N PRO A 119 0.05 -9.08 4.36
CA PRO A 119 -0.21 -9.78 3.10
C PRO A 119 0.97 -10.66 2.67
N SER A 120 2.21 -10.21 2.87
CA SER A 120 3.40 -10.92 2.34
C SER A 120 3.83 -12.12 3.19
N TYR A 121 3.81 -11.99 4.51
CA TYR A 121 4.37 -12.98 5.44
C TYR A 121 3.32 -13.77 6.22
N ILE A 122 2.11 -13.24 6.37
CA ILE A 122 1.04 -13.95 7.07
C ILE A 122 0.11 -14.59 6.05
N VAL A 123 -0.47 -13.82 5.14
CA VAL A 123 -1.58 -14.31 4.30
C VAL A 123 -1.09 -15.06 3.07
N TYR A 124 -0.12 -14.53 2.33
CA TYR A 124 0.41 -15.18 1.13
C TYR A 124 0.85 -16.63 1.36
N PRO A 125 1.62 -16.98 2.41
CA PRO A 125 1.99 -18.36 2.68
C PRO A 125 0.82 -19.32 2.90
N LEU A 126 -0.31 -18.84 3.45
CA LEU A 126 -1.50 -19.66 3.71
C LEU A 126 -2.16 -20.14 2.40
N PHE A 127 -2.15 -19.28 1.38
CA PHE A 127 -2.82 -19.56 0.11
C PHE A 127 -1.87 -20.02 -1.01
N ARG A 128 -0.56 -19.76 -0.87
CA ARG A 128 0.46 -20.05 -1.90
C ARG A 128 0.36 -21.46 -2.46
N ASN A 129 0.29 -22.48 -1.61
CA ASN A 129 0.28 -23.88 -2.07
C ASN A 129 -0.94 -24.23 -2.92
N ILE A 130 -2.08 -23.58 -2.67
CA ILE A 130 -3.30 -23.79 -3.45
C ILE A 130 -3.15 -23.06 -4.80
N ILE A 131 -2.71 -21.81 -4.75
CA ILE A 131 -2.53 -20.95 -5.93
C ILE A 131 -1.49 -21.54 -6.89
N ASP A 132 -0.35 -22.01 -6.38
CA ASP A 132 0.74 -22.59 -7.18
C ASP A 132 0.30 -23.89 -7.88
N LYS A 133 -0.67 -24.63 -7.32
CA LYS A 133 -1.14 -25.91 -7.89
C LYS A 133 -2.14 -25.75 -9.01
N ASN A 134 -3.09 -24.82 -8.90
CA ASN A 134 -4.23 -24.76 -9.82
C ASN A 134 -4.70 -23.34 -10.16
N GLU A 135 -3.96 -22.31 -9.78
CA GLU A 135 -4.33 -20.90 -10.00
C GLU A 135 -5.75 -20.57 -9.50
N SER A 136 -6.15 -21.17 -8.37
CA SER A 136 -7.50 -21.02 -7.83
C SER A 136 -7.85 -19.54 -7.63
N LYS A 137 -8.79 -19.05 -8.44
CA LYS A 137 -9.35 -17.70 -8.34
C LYS A 137 -9.94 -17.46 -6.96
N THR A 138 -10.56 -18.47 -6.37
CA THR A 138 -11.10 -18.41 -5.01
C THR A 138 -10.00 -18.23 -3.98
N ALA A 139 -8.87 -18.95 -4.10
CA ALA A 139 -7.75 -18.78 -3.18
C ALA A 139 -7.10 -17.39 -3.31
N ILE A 140 -6.97 -16.87 -4.53
CA ILE A 140 -6.48 -15.51 -4.79
C ILE A 140 -7.42 -14.47 -4.16
N TRP A 141 -8.72 -14.59 -4.41
CA TRP A 141 -9.73 -13.69 -3.85
C TRP A 141 -9.73 -13.74 -2.32
N SER A 142 -9.73 -14.93 -1.73
CA SER A 142 -9.74 -15.13 -0.28
C SER A 142 -8.48 -14.58 0.38
N GLY A 143 -7.32 -14.69 -0.27
CA GLY A 143 -6.07 -14.14 0.25
C GLY A 143 -6.05 -12.61 0.26
N ALA A 144 -6.53 -11.97 -0.82
CA ALA A 144 -6.69 -10.51 -0.86
C ALA A 144 -7.71 -10.04 0.20
N PHE A 145 -8.86 -10.71 0.28
CA PHE A 145 -9.90 -10.42 1.25
C PHE A 145 -9.40 -10.53 2.69
N LEU A 146 -8.72 -11.63 3.03
CA LEU A 146 -8.20 -11.87 4.38
C LEU A 146 -7.10 -10.87 4.74
N SER A 147 -6.24 -10.50 3.78
CA SER A 147 -5.18 -9.51 4.01
C SER A 147 -5.75 -8.15 4.44
N LEU A 148 -6.79 -7.68 3.75
CA LEU A 148 -7.40 -6.39 4.08
C LEU A 148 -8.15 -6.43 5.41
N CYS A 149 -8.88 -7.51 5.68
CA CYS A 149 -9.55 -7.71 6.97
C CYS A 149 -8.56 -7.73 8.14
N LEU A 150 -7.46 -8.48 8.03
CA LEU A 150 -6.42 -8.51 9.06
C LEU A 150 -5.73 -7.15 9.23
N GLY A 151 -5.53 -6.41 8.14
CA GLY A 151 -5.05 -5.03 8.19
C GLY A 151 -5.97 -4.11 9.00
N ALA A 152 -7.28 -4.15 8.73
CA ALA A 152 -8.28 -3.35 9.46
C ALA A 152 -8.35 -3.72 10.96
N VAL A 153 -8.22 -5.00 11.30
CA VAL A 153 -8.11 -5.46 12.69
C VAL A 153 -6.83 -4.91 13.33
N MET A 154 -5.69 -4.98 12.64
CA MET A 154 -4.41 -4.50 13.17
C MET A 154 -4.35 -2.99 13.36
N VAL A 155 -4.94 -2.21 12.45
CA VAL A 155 -5.14 -0.75 12.64
C VAL A 155 -5.90 -0.50 13.94
N SER A 156 -7.03 -1.19 14.14
CA SER A 156 -7.85 -1.06 15.35
C SER A 156 -7.08 -1.43 16.62
N MET A 157 -6.28 -2.50 16.57
CA MET A 157 -5.43 -2.91 17.68
C MET A 157 -4.33 -1.89 17.98
N GLN A 158 -3.64 -1.37 16.97
CA GLN A 158 -2.57 -0.37 17.13
C GLN A 158 -3.10 0.94 17.73
N THR A 159 -4.25 1.41 17.26
CA THR A 159 -4.95 2.56 17.84
C THR A 159 -5.39 2.28 19.28
N GLY A 160 -5.96 1.10 19.54
CA GLY A 160 -6.39 0.70 20.89
C GLY A 160 -5.23 0.61 21.89
N ILE A 161 -4.11 0.01 21.50
CA ILE A 161 -2.89 -0.06 22.32
C ILE A 161 -2.25 1.33 22.52
N SER A 162 -2.45 2.24 21.56
CA SER A 162 -2.00 3.63 21.71
C SER A 162 -2.73 4.40 22.81
N GLY A 163 -3.85 3.88 23.32
CA GLY A 163 -4.52 4.41 24.51
C GLY A 163 -5.30 5.70 24.27
N ILE A 164 -5.67 5.99 23.03
CA ILE A 164 -6.46 7.17 22.65
C ILE A 164 -7.89 6.99 23.19
N ALA A 165 -8.24 7.73 24.24
CA ALA A 165 -9.53 7.58 24.93
C ALA A 165 -10.74 7.84 24.00
N GLU A 166 -10.58 8.76 23.06
CA GLU A 166 -11.59 9.14 22.06
C GLU A 166 -11.84 8.04 21.02
N LEU A 167 -10.92 7.06 20.90
CA LEU A 167 -11.01 5.96 19.94
C LEU A 167 -11.01 4.59 20.65
N PRO A 168 -12.11 4.20 21.33
CA PRO A 168 -12.22 2.91 21.98
C PRO A 168 -12.04 1.75 20.99
N PHE A 169 -11.21 0.77 21.37
CA PHE A 169 -10.88 -0.38 20.54
C PHE A 169 -12.10 -1.09 19.93
N SER A 170 -13.15 -1.32 20.71
CA SER A 170 -14.35 -2.03 20.25
C SER A 170 -15.11 -1.28 19.15
N LYS A 171 -15.24 0.04 19.28
CA LYS A 171 -15.86 0.89 18.26
C LYS A 171 -14.98 0.97 17.02
N MET A 172 -13.67 1.12 17.22
CA MET A 172 -12.71 1.16 16.12
C MET A 172 -12.76 -0.14 15.31
N LEU A 173 -12.69 -1.28 16.00
CA LEU A 173 -12.77 -2.60 15.38
C LEU A 173 -14.07 -2.80 14.60
N LEU A 174 -15.21 -2.43 15.19
CA LEU A 174 -16.52 -2.60 14.56
C LEU A 174 -16.64 -1.80 13.26
N LEU A 175 -16.29 -0.51 13.28
CA LEU A 175 -16.44 0.37 12.12
C LEU A 175 -15.37 0.09 11.07
N MET A 176 -14.12 -0.10 11.48
CA MET A 176 -13.03 -0.44 10.57
C MET A 176 -13.30 -1.76 9.86
N LEU A 177 -13.57 -2.84 10.59
CA LEU A 177 -13.82 -4.12 9.96
C LEU A 177 -15.11 -4.08 9.14
N GLY A 178 -16.16 -3.41 9.62
CA GLY A 178 -17.43 -3.26 8.90
C GLY A 178 -17.27 -2.68 7.50
N VAL A 179 -16.63 -1.52 7.38
CA VAL A 179 -16.41 -0.89 6.06
C VAL A 179 -15.38 -1.66 5.22
N HIS A 180 -14.32 -2.18 5.84
CA HIS A 180 -13.26 -2.89 5.13
C HIS A 180 -13.69 -4.27 4.63
N LEU A 181 -14.73 -4.90 5.18
CA LEU A 181 -15.32 -6.10 4.60
C LEU A 181 -15.86 -5.83 3.18
N LEU A 182 -16.51 -4.69 2.96
CA LEU A 182 -17.02 -4.29 1.64
C LEU A 182 -15.87 -3.96 0.68
N ILE A 183 -14.88 -3.21 1.16
CA ILE A 183 -13.67 -2.89 0.40
C ILE A 183 -12.93 -4.19 0.02
N ALA A 184 -12.86 -5.17 0.93
CA ALA A 184 -12.16 -6.43 0.75
C ALA A 184 -12.78 -7.31 -0.34
N VAL A 185 -14.11 -7.27 -0.49
CA VAL A 185 -14.79 -7.94 -1.60
C VAL A 185 -14.32 -7.40 -2.94
N ILE A 186 -14.26 -6.06 -3.06
CA ILE A 186 -13.84 -5.36 -4.28
C ILE A 186 -12.35 -5.60 -4.54
N GLU A 187 -11.51 -5.49 -3.51
CA GLU A 187 -10.07 -5.80 -3.54
C GLU A 187 -9.81 -7.19 -4.10
N GLY A 188 -10.56 -8.19 -3.64
CA GLY A 188 -10.42 -9.57 -4.11
C GLY A 188 -10.71 -9.71 -5.60
N VAL A 189 -11.75 -9.03 -6.11
CA VAL A 189 -12.10 -9.06 -7.54
C VAL A 189 -11.01 -8.39 -8.38
N ILE A 190 -10.55 -7.20 -7.96
CA ILE A 190 -9.47 -6.47 -8.63
C ILE A 190 -8.17 -7.29 -8.63
N THR A 191 -7.86 -7.96 -7.52
CA THR A 191 -6.66 -8.81 -7.39
C THR A 191 -6.71 -9.99 -8.35
N VAL A 192 -7.83 -10.73 -8.41
CA VAL A 192 -8.01 -11.85 -9.35
C VAL A 192 -7.86 -11.37 -10.79
N GLY A 193 -8.54 -10.29 -11.16
CA GLY A 193 -8.49 -9.73 -12.52
C GLY A 193 -7.09 -9.30 -12.91
N SER A 194 -6.41 -8.54 -12.04
CA SER A 194 -5.05 -8.03 -12.26
C SER A 194 -4.04 -9.16 -12.39
N TYR A 195 -4.09 -10.16 -11.48
CA TYR A 195 -3.19 -11.32 -11.52
C TYR A 195 -3.33 -12.10 -12.83
N ILE A 196 -4.57 -12.42 -13.24
CA ILE A 196 -4.83 -13.15 -14.49
C ILE A 196 -4.37 -12.34 -15.71
N PHE A 197 -4.66 -11.04 -15.74
CA PHE A 197 -4.26 -10.15 -16.84
C PHE A 197 -2.73 -10.13 -17.00
N ILE A 198 -2.00 -9.86 -15.91
CA ILE A 198 -0.54 -9.77 -15.92
C ILE A 198 0.08 -11.12 -16.30
N LYS A 199 -0.41 -12.23 -15.73
CA LYS A 199 0.12 -13.57 -16.02
C LYS A 199 -0.08 -13.96 -17.48
N ARG A 200 -1.29 -13.78 -18.02
CA ARG A 200 -1.60 -14.07 -19.43
C ARG A 200 -0.75 -13.23 -20.38
N TYR A 201 -0.60 -11.94 -20.10
CA TYR A 201 0.19 -11.05 -20.93
C TYR A 201 1.68 -11.41 -20.91
N SER A 202 2.22 -11.75 -19.74
CA SER A 202 3.60 -12.23 -19.59
C SER A 202 3.85 -13.50 -20.40
N LEU A 203 3.00 -14.52 -20.22
CA LEU A 203 3.12 -15.80 -20.94
C LEU A 203 3.02 -15.64 -22.45
N GLN A 204 2.05 -14.85 -22.94
CA GLN A 204 1.89 -14.61 -24.37
C GLN A 204 3.09 -13.88 -24.99
N THR A 205 3.77 -13.04 -24.22
CA THR A 205 4.98 -12.34 -24.69
C THR A 205 6.17 -13.29 -24.75
N GLU A 206 6.34 -14.16 -23.75
CA GLU A 206 7.41 -15.17 -23.73
C GLU A 206 7.28 -16.17 -24.89
N LEU A 207 6.06 -16.60 -25.22
CA LEU A 207 5.80 -17.49 -26.35
C LEU A 207 6.06 -16.86 -27.73
N ASN A 208 5.96 -15.53 -27.86
CA ASN A 208 5.93 -14.88 -29.18
C ASN A 208 7.28 -14.34 -29.71
N ASN A 209 8.31 -14.11 -28.88
CA ASN A 209 9.74 -13.95 -29.29
C ASN A 209 10.65 -13.35 -28.20
N GLU A 210 11.90 -13.82 -28.17
CA GLU A 210 13.06 -13.31 -27.40
C GLU A 210 13.35 -11.79 -27.58
N LYS A 211 12.96 -11.17 -28.70
CA LYS A 211 13.30 -9.77 -29.03
C LYS A 211 12.41 -8.72 -28.38
N ARG A 212 11.34 -9.10 -27.67
CA ARG A 212 10.37 -8.18 -27.03
C ARG A 212 10.24 -8.38 -25.52
N LYS A 213 11.33 -8.78 -24.86
CA LYS A 213 11.38 -9.12 -23.42
C LYS A 213 10.87 -8.01 -22.48
N LEU A 214 10.91 -6.73 -22.89
CA LEU A 214 10.48 -5.61 -22.03
C LEU A 214 9.01 -5.16 -22.21
N LYS A 215 8.31 -5.63 -23.25
CA LYS A 215 6.93 -5.19 -23.56
C LYS A 215 5.93 -5.34 -22.41
N PRO A 216 5.95 -6.43 -21.61
CA PRO A 216 5.10 -6.59 -20.42
C PRO A 216 5.23 -5.45 -19.44
N TYR A 217 6.47 -5.06 -19.10
CA TYR A 217 6.72 -3.99 -18.13
C TYR A 217 6.24 -2.64 -18.66
N PHE A 218 6.49 -2.31 -19.93
CA PHE A 218 5.98 -1.07 -20.54
C PHE A 218 4.46 -1.04 -20.61
N SER A 219 3.81 -2.19 -20.80
CA SER A 219 2.34 -2.27 -20.86
C SER A 219 1.74 -2.07 -19.49
N ILE A 220 2.28 -2.75 -18.46
CA ILE A 220 1.90 -2.52 -17.06
C ILE A 220 2.09 -1.05 -16.71
N LEU A 221 3.26 -0.48 -17.02
CA LEU A 221 3.55 0.93 -16.78
C LEU A 221 2.56 1.87 -17.48
N SER A 222 2.24 1.61 -18.74
CA SER A 222 1.28 2.43 -19.50
C SER A 222 -0.10 2.38 -18.86
N VAL A 223 -0.55 1.19 -18.45
CA VAL A 223 -1.81 1.01 -17.71
C VAL A 223 -1.76 1.75 -16.37
N SER A 224 -0.67 1.64 -15.61
CA SER A 224 -0.48 2.38 -14.35
C SER A 224 -0.59 3.88 -14.54
N LEU A 225 0.06 4.43 -15.58
CA LEU A 225 0.02 5.86 -15.88
C LEU A 225 -1.38 6.30 -16.32
N ILE A 226 -2.11 5.48 -17.08
CA ILE A 226 -3.51 5.77 -17.45
C ILE A 226 -4.41 5.76 -16.21
N ILE A 227 -4.26 4.78 -15.32
CA ILE A 227 -5.00 4.72 -14.04
C ILE A 227 -4.71 5.98 -13.21
N ALA A 228 -3.43 6.29 -13.03
CA ALA A 228 -2.96 7.41 -12.23
C ALA A 228 -3.35 8.78 -12.82
N ALA A 229 -3.41 8.93 -14.15
CA ALA A 229 -3.70 10.20 -14.80
C ALA A 229 -5.20 10.42 -15.06
N VAL A 230 -5.93 9.37 -15.42
CA VAL A 230 -7.33 9.45 -15.88
C VAL A 230 -8.30 8.99 -14.80
N PHE A 231 -8.10 7.81 -14.23
CA PHE A 231 -9.06 7.25 -13.28
C PHE A 231 -9.02 7.96 -11.91
N SER A 232 -7.87 8.52 -11.52
CA SER A 232 -7.75 9.37 -10.32
C SER A 232 -8.64 10.62 -10.37
N LEU A 233 -8.94 11.16 -11.56
CA LEU A 233 -9.85 12.29 -11.71
C LEU A 233 -11.30 11.96 -11.33
N PHE A 234 -11.64 10.66 -11.32
CA PHE A 234 -12.95 10.15 -10.91
C PHE A 234 -12.92 9.57 -9.49
N ALA A 235 -11.82 9.74 -8.76
CA ALA A 235 -11.71 9.27 -7.40
C ALA A 235 -12.73 9.98 -6.50
N SER A 236 -13.36 9.22 -5.61
CA SER A 236 -14.31 9.72 -4.64
C SER A 236 -13.61 10.63 -3.61
N SER A 237 -14.15 11.83 -3.40
CA SER A 237 -13.70 12.77 -2.37
C SER A 237 -14.24 12.47 -0.95
N LYS A 238 -15.06 11.42 -0.80
CA LYS A 238 -15.54 10.96 0.52
C LYS A 238 -14.38 10.44 1.37
N PRO A 239 -14.46 10.59 2.72
CA PRO A 239 -13.43 10.10 3.62
C PRO A 239 -13.18 8.61 3.42
N ASP A 240 -11.91 8.21 3.52
CA ASP A 240 -11.53 6.81 3.37
C ASP A 240 -12.13 5.95 4.52
N GLY A 241 -12.04 4.62 4.42
CA GLY A 241 -12.63 3.74 5.43
C GLY A 241 -12.11 3.96 6.85
N LEU A 242 -10.87 4.42 7.01
CA LEU A 242 -10.27 4.75 8.31
C LEU A 242 -10.75 6.11 8.81
N GLU A 243 -10.63 7.15 7.99
CA GLU A 243 -11.12 8.50 8.30
C GLU A 243 -12.61 8.49 8.63
N TRP A 244 -13.41 7.78 7.83
CA TRP A 244 -14.83 7.62 8.07
C TRP A 244 -15.10 6.93 9.41
N SER A 245 -14.33 5.91 9.76
CA SER A 245 -14.48 5.21 11.04
C SER A 245 -14.17 6.15 12.21
N VAL A 246 -13.06 6.90 12.15
CA VAL A 246 -12.67 7.89 13.16
C VAL A 246 -13.73 8.98 13.29
N TYR A 247 -14.16 9.57 12.17
CA TYR A 247 -15.19 10.61 12.11
C TYR A 247 -16.49 10.18 12.81
N ASN A 248 -16.96 8.95 12.54
CA ASN A 248 -18.19 8.43 13.15
C ASN A 248 -18.04 8.11 14.65
N ILE A 249 -16.84 7.77 15.12
CA ILE A 249 -16.58 7.56 16.56
C ILE A 249 -16.55 8.90 17.30
N MET A 250 -15.89 9.89 16.71
CA MET A 250 -15.68 11.21 17.30
C MET A 250 -16.90 12.14 17.17
N GLY A 251 -17.95 11.72 16.45
CA GLY A 251 -19.16 12.53 16.28
C GLY A 251 -18.94 13.76 15.40
N GLY A 252 -17.99 13.68 14.46
CA GLY A 252 -17.65 14.76 13.53
C GLY A 252 -16.66 15.80 14.05
N ALA A 253 -16.03 15.58 15.21
CA ALA A 253 -14.87 16.36 15.62
C ALA A 253 -13.64 16.01 14.75
N GLU A 254 -12.84 17.03 14.42
CA GLU A 254 -11.54 16.83 13.78
C GLU A 254 -10.53 16.24 14.78
N GLU A 255 -9.62 15.42 14.25
CA GLU A 255 -8.52 14.63 14.84
C GLU A 255 -8.42 14.46 16.37
N PRO A 256 -8.08 13.24 16.86
CA PRO A 256 -8.01 13.01 18.30
C PRO A 256 -7.08 13.98 19.01
N HIS A 257 -7.58 14.68 20.02
CA HIS A 257 -6.82 15.73 20.71
C HIS A 257 -5.65 15.17 21.52
N SER A 258 -5.60 13.85 21.75
CA SER A 258 -4.85 13.24 22.83
C SER A 258 -3.38 12.87 22.54
N LEU A 259 -2.80 13.22 21.38
CA LEU A 259 -1.42 12.83 21.05
C LEU A 259 -0.50 13.96 20.58
N THR A 260 -0.83 15.22 20.87
CA THR A 260 0.06 16.33 20.56
C THR A 260 1.24 16.40 21.54
N GLY A 261 2.40 15.91 21.10
CA GLY A 261 3.68 16.01 21.82
C GLY A 261 4.79 16.55 20.92
N TYR A 262 5.93 16.92 21.51
CA TYR A 262 7.10 17.43 20.76
C TYR A 262 7.48 16.54 19.57
N PHE A 263 7.44 15.21 19.75
CA PHE A 263 7.80 14.27 18.71
C PHE A 263 6.81 14.25 17.53
N HIS A 264 5.50 14.36 17.82
CA HIS A 264 4.47 14.48 16.77
C HIS A 264 4.66 15.77 15.97
N ASN A 265 4.87 16.90 16.66
CA ASN A 265 5.08 18.19 16.01
C ASN A 265 6.37 18.21 15.16
N LEU A 266 7.44 17.58 15.64
CA LEU A 266 8.68 17.44 14.88
C LEU A 266 8.47 16.64 13.60
N LEU A 267 7.78 15.50 13.68
CA LEU A 267 7.52 14.67 12.51
C LEU A 267 6.55 15.34 11.53
N ALA A 268 5.50 16.00 12.02
CA ALA A 268 4.60 16.80 11.19
C ALA A 268 5.36 17.92 10.46
N TYR A 269 6.24 18.65 11.17
CA TYR A 269 7.09 19.68 10.57
C TYR A 269 8.03 19.10 9.50
N VAL A 270 8.67 17.96 9.76
CA VAL A 270 9.53 17.29 8.77
C VAL A 270 8.71 16.86 7.56
N GLN A 271 7.53 16.27 7.78
CA GLN A 271 6.64 15.83 6.71
C GLN A 271 6.19 17.02 5.85
N GLU A 272 5.75 18.12 6.46
CA GLU A 272 5.34 19.36 5.77
C GLU A 272 6.46 19.91 4.88
N LYS A 273 7.73 19.82 5.31
CA LYS A 273 8.88 20.29 4.52
C LYS A 273 9.26 19.38 3.37
N ILE A 274 8.97 18.08 3.45
CA ILE A 274 9.32 17.09 2.42
C ILE A 274 8.17 16.89 1.43
N ALA A 275 6.93 16.95 1.91
CA ALA A 275 5.73 16.73 1.11
C ALA A 275 5.54 17.86 0.11
N PHE A 276 5.76 17.57 -1.17
CA PHE A 276 5.63 18.55 -2.25
C PHE A 276 4.27 18.46 -2.96
N LEU A 277 3.50 17.38 -2.76
CA LEU A 277 2.12 17.21 -3.22
C LEU A 277 1.22 16.61 -2.13
N PRO A 278 1.05 17.28 -0.98
CA PRO A 278 0.20 16.78 0.10
C PRO A 278 -1.22 16.49 -0.40
N ASP A 279 -1.80 15.38 0.05
CA ASP A 279 -3.11 14.86 -0.36
C ASP A 279 -3.27 14.76 -1.88
N TYR A 280 -2.16 14.49 -2.57
CA TYR A 280 -2.10 14.38 -4.03
C TYR A 280 -2.52 15.66 -4.78
N SER A 281 -2.38 16.82 -4.15
CA SER A 281 -2.70 18.13 -4.74
C SER A 281 -1.49 19.08 -4.68
N PHE A 282 -1.50 20.12 -5.52
CA PHE A 282 -0.51 21.20 -5.42
C PHE A 282 -0.64 21.92 -4.09
N ALA A 283 0.50 22.25 -3.47
CA ALA A 283 0.55 23.09 -2.28
C ALA A 283 -0.18 24.43 -2.55
N GLY A 284 -1.24 24.73 -1.79
CA GLY A 284 -2.11 25.89 -1.99
C GLY A 284 -3.44 25.62 -2.73
N GLY A 285 -3.71 24.37 -3.11
CA GLY A 285 -5.03 23.82 -3.45
C GLY A 285 -5.86 24.61 -4.48
N SER A 286 -5.76 24.28 -5.78
CA SER A 286 -6.76 24.66 -6.81
C SER A 286 -6.44 24.17 -8.23
N GLY A 287 -5.84 22.99 -8.40
CA GLY A 287 -5.57 22.43 -9.72
C GLY A 287 -6.32 21.12 -9.97
N GLN A 288 -7.27 21.09 -10.91
CA GLN A 288 -7.91 19.84 -11.38
C GLN A 288 -6.90 18.78 -11.84
N TRP A 289 -5.69 19.21 -12.21
CA TRP A 289 -4.59 18.36 -12.66
C TRP A 289 -3.63 17.91 -11.54
N GLY A 290 -3.81 18.39 -10.31
CA GLY A 290 -2.94 18.07 -9.17
C GLY A 290 -2.85 16.57 -8.93
N THR A 291 -4.00 15.88 -8.89
CA THR A 291 -4.09 14.42 -8.69
C THR A 291 -3.47 13.63 -9.83
N SER A 292 -3.67 14.04 -11.08
CA SER A 292 -3.02 13.40 -12.24
C SER A 292 -1.50 13.55 -12.21
N VAL A 293 -1.00 14.75 -11.88
CA VAL A 293 0.44 15.02 -11.77
C VAL A 293 1.04 14.24 -10.61
N ALA A 294 0.37 14.24 -9.45
CA ALA A 294 0.75 13.45 -8.28
C ALA A 294 0.84 11.96 -8.61
N GLY A 295 -0.12 11.44 -9.38
CA GLY A 295 -0.13 10.06 -9.83
C GLY A 295 1.04 9.70 -10.74
N ILE A 296 1.34 10.52 -11.74
CA ILE A 296 2.46 10.29 -12.65
C ILE A 296 3.79 10.39 -11.90
N VAL A 297 3.99 11.47 -11.12
CA VAL A 297 5.23 11.71 -10.38
C VAL A 297 5.46 10.63 -9.35
N GLY A 298 4.43 10.28 -8.56
CA GLY A 298 4.52 9.23 -7.56
C GLY A 298 4.84 7.86 -8.17
N ALA A 299 4.19 7.48 -9.27
CA ALA A 299 4.50 6.24 -9.98
C ALA A 299 5.96 6.20 -10.45
N ILE A 300 6.49 7.31 -10.98
CA ILE A 300 7.91 7.41 -11.40
C ILE A 300 8.84 7.25 -10.19
N ILE A 301 8.58 7.94 -9.08
CA ILE A 301 9.39 7.85 -7.86
C ILE A 301 9.37 6.41 -7.33
N VAL A 302 8.21 5.75 -7.30
CA VAL A 302 8.09 4.35 -6.86
C VAL A 302 8.92 3.42 -7.74
N ILE A 303 8.88 3.58 -9.08
CA ILE A 303 9.71 2.79 -10.00
C ILE A 303 11.19 2.97 -9.67
N ILE A 304 11.63 4.22 -9.57
CA ILE A 304 13.03 4.54 -9.29
C ILE A 304 13.43 3.91 -7.95
N LEU A 305 12.64 4.09 -6.90
CA LEU A 305 12.97 3.61 -5.56
C LEU A 305 12.99 2.08 -5.48
N ALA A 306 11.92 1.42 -5.95
CA ALA A 306 11.80 -0.03 -5.89
C ALA A 306 12.83 -0.75 -6.78
N SER A 307 13.10 -0.23 -7.99
CA SER A 307 14.15 -0.79 -8.86
C SER A 307 15.55 -0.51 -8.32
N SER A 308 15.80 0.69 -7.76
CA SER A 308 17.08 1.00 -7.11
C SER A 308 17.34 0.08 -5.92
N LEU A 309 16.32 -0.16 -5.09
CA LEU A 309 16.43 -1.07 -3.95
C LEU A 309 16.80 -2.49 -4.41
N GLY A 310 16.09 -3.03 -5.41
CA GLY A 310 16.41 -4.34 -5.99
C GLY A 310 17.84 -4.38 -6.56
N TYR A 311 18.28 -3.31 -7.25
CA TYR A 311 19.63 -3.20 -7.78
C TYR A 311 20.71 -3.19 -6.68
N ILE A 312 20.50 -2.40 -5.62
CA ILE A 312 21.42 -2.30 -4.47
C ILE A 312 21.56 -3.67 -3.78
N ILE A 313 20.44 -4.34 -3.50
CA ILE A 313 20.44 -5.67 -2.87
C ILE A 313 21.19 -6.68 -3.75
N ARG A 314 20.97 -6.66 -5.07
CA ARG A 314 21.71 -7.53 -6.02
C ARG A 314 23.20 -7.24 -6.00
N LYS A 315 23.61 -5.97 -6.06
CA LYS A 315 25.02 -5.58 -6.06
C LYS A 315 25.72 -6.01 -4.79
N ALA A 316 25.05 -5.88 -3.64
CA ALA A 316 25.56 -6.36 -2.36
C ALA A 316 25.77 -7.88 -2.32
N ASN A 317 25.19 -8.67 -3.26
CA ASN A 317 25.40 -10.13 -3.36
C ASN A 317 26.65 -10.53 -4.13
N LYS A 318 27.17 -9.64 -4.97
CA LYS A 318 28.38 -9.91 -5.77
C LYS A 318 29.68 -9.58 -5.03
N ASN A 319 29.58 -8.95 -3.86
CA ASN A 319 30.66 -8.62 -2.95
C ASN A 319 30.54 -9.45 -1.67
#